data_AF-A0A101FKL7-F1
#
_entry.id   AF-A0A101FKL7-F1
#
_cell.length_a   1.000
_cell.length_b   1.000
_cell.length_c   1.000
_cell.angle_alpha   90.00
_cell.angle_beta   90.00
_cell.angle_gamma   90.00
#
_symmetry.space_group_name_H-M   'P 1'
#
loop_
_entity.id
_entity.type
_entity.pdbx_description
1 polymer ?
#
loop_
_entity_poly.entity_id
_entity_poly.type
_entity_poly.pdbx_seq_one_letter_code
_entity_poly.pdbx_strand_id
1 'polypeptide(L)'
;MAELKWQIVQLEIPEGCNIILGQSHFIKTVEDIYEALVTSAPALEFGIAFCESSGPCLVRYDGNAKDLVDVAIENAKKLSAGHAFV
;
A
#
# COMPACT_ATOMS: atom_id res chain seq x y z
N MET A 1 4.02 21.96 -22.03
CA MET A 1 3.13 21.01 -21.34
C MET A 1 3.92 19.73 -21.14
N ALA A 2 3.83 19.08 -19.97
CA ALA A 2 4.52 17.81 -19.78
C ALA A 2 3.94 16.76 -20.75
N GLU A 3 4.82 15.97 -21.37
CA GLU A 3 4.42 14.85 -22.24
C GLU A 3 3.94 13.68 -21.36
N LEU A 4 2.80 13.08 -21.72
CA LEU A 4 2.25 11.95 -20.99
C LEU A 4 3.06 10.68 -21.31
N LYS A 5 3.62 10.03 -20.28
CA LYS A 5 4.37 8.78 -20.41
C LYS A 5 3.62 7.63 -19.74
N TRP A 6 3.52 6.50 -20.44
CA TRP A 6 2.99 5.26 -19.90
C TRP A 6 4.13 4.39 -19.32
N GLN A 7 3.87 3.75 -18.19
CA GLN A 7 4.79 2.80 -17.57
C GLN A 7 3.99 1.59 -17.07
N ILE A 8 4.52 0.40 -17.33
CA ILE A 8 4.02 -0.84 -16.75
C ILE A 8 4.83 -1.12 -15.48
N VAL A 9 4.16 -1.26 -14.35
CA VAL A 9 4.79 -1.58 -13.06
C VAL A 9 4.33 -2.97 -12.65
N GLN A 10 5.26 -3.91 -12.56
CA GLN A 10 4.99 -5.24 -12.04
C GLN A 10 4.99 -5.19 -10.51
N LEU A 11 3.83 -5.48 -9.90
CA LEU A 11 3.74 -5.66 -8.45
C LEU A 11 4.16 -7.07 -8.06
N GLU A 12 4.83 -7.16 -6.91
CA GLU A 12 5.26 -8.40 -6.31
C GLU A 12 4.12 -9.00 -5.48
N ILE A 13 3.81 -10.26 -5.73
CA ILE A 13 2.78 -11.02 -5.01
C ILE A 13 3.49 -12.27 -4.46
N PRO A 14 3.76 -12.34 -3.15
CA PRO A 14 4.39 -13.50 -2.54
C PRO A 14 3.55 -14.76 -2.74
N GLU A 15 4.19 -15.92 -2.71
CA GLU A 15 3.50 -17.20 -2.85
C GLU A 15 2.42 -17.36 -1.76
N GLY A 16 1.22 -17.78 -2.16
CA GLY A 16 0.09 -17.94 -1.24
C GLY A 16 -0.58 -16.63 -0.80
N CYS A 17 -0.11 -15.46 -1.25
CA CYS A 17 -0.66 -14.16 -0.90
C CYS A 17 -1.60 -13.60 -1.97
N ASN A 18 -2.40 -12.62 -1.58
CA ASN A 18 -3.21 -11.79 -2.47
C ASN A 18 -2.77 -10.33 -2.36
N ILE A 19 -3.10 -9.52 -3.36
CA ILE A 19 -2.83 -8.07 -3.36
C ILE A 19 -4.12 -7.30 -3.60
N ILE A 20 -4.30 -6.19 -2.89
CA ILE A 20 -5.42 -5.26 -3.09
C ILE A 20 -4.81 -3.90 -3.41
N LEU A 21 -4.93 -3.46 -4.66
CA LEU A 21 -4.54 -2.13 -5.08
C LEU A 21 -5.76 -1.21 -5.10
N GLY A 22 -5.66 -0.06 -4.45
CA GLY A 22 -6.70 0.95 -4.48
C GLY A 22 -6.16 2.37 -4.40
N GLN A 23 -7.10 3.31 -4.34
CA GLN A 23 -6.80 4.72 -4.16
C GLN A 23 -7.70 5.27 -3.05
N SER A 24 -7.09 6.00 -2.12
CA SER A 24 -7.79 6.65 -1.02
C SER A 24 -7.34 8.12 -0.93
N HIS A 25 -7.57 8.76 0.21
CA HIS A 25 -7.02 10.08 0.52
C HIS A 25 -6.93 10.23 2.04
N PHE A 26 -6.09 11.17 2.47
CA PHE A 26 -5.83 11.49 3.88
C PHE A 26 -5.06 10.40 4.66
N ILE A 27 -4.22 10.84 5.60
CA ILE A 27 -3.23 9.99 6.29
C ILE A 27 -3.88 8.89 7.14
N LYS A 28 -5.12 9.11 7.60
CA LYS A 28 -5.90 8.14 8.37
C LYS A 28 -6.22 6.85 7.60
N THR A 29 -6.06 6.85 6.26
CA THR A 29 -6.19 5.65 5.40
C THR A 29 -5.44 4.45 5.96
N VAL A 30 -4.20 4.63 6.46
CA VAL A 30 -3.40 3.50 6.97
C VAL A 30 -4.01 2.90 8.22
N GLU A 31 -4.41 3.73 9.19
CA GLU A 31 -5.04 3.28 10.44
C GLU A 31 -6.41 2.64 10.18
N ASP A 32 -7.25 3.26 9.34
CA ASP A 32 -8.60 2.76 9.06
C ASP A 32 -8.59 1.42 8.34
N ILE A 33 -7.66 1.22 7.39
CA ILE A 33 -7.53 -0.06 6.71
C ILE A 33 -6.86 -1.10 7.63
N TYR A 34 -5.89 -0.72 8.45
CA TYR A 34 -5.36 -1.61 9.49
C TYR A 34 -6.48 -2.14 10.38
N GLU A 35 -7.33 -1.25 10.90
CA GLU A 35 -8.48 -1.62 11.74
C GLU A 35 -9.46 -2.53 10.97
N ALA A 36 -9.75 -2.22 9.71
CA ALA A 36 -10.61 -3.06 8.86
C ALA A 36 -10.04 -4.47 8.67
N LEU A 37 -8.72 -4.61 8.49
CA LEU A 37 -8.06 -5.90 8.28
C LEU A 37 -7.95 -6.69 9.58
N VAL A 38 -7.45 -6.09 10.65
CA VAL A 38 -7.25 -6.79 11.94
C VAL A 38 -8.55 -7.26 12.57
N THR A 39 -9.67 -6.55 12.33
CA THR A 39 -10.99 -6.94 12.84
C THR A 39 -11.74 -7.91 11.94
N SER A 40 -11.24 -8.20 10.73
CA SER A 40 -11.91 -9.08 9.77
C SER A 40 -11.75 -10.57 10.09
N ALA A 41 -10.56 -10.99 10.54
CA ALA A 41 -10.29 -12.38 10.92
C ALA A 41 -9.12 -12.49 11.92
N PRO A 42 -9.19 -13.35 12.96
CA PRO A 42 -8.16 -13.44 14.01
C PRO A 42 -6.78 -13.89 13.54
N ALA A 43 -6.70 -14.63 12.44
CA ALA A 43 -5.47 -15.21 11.91
C ALA A 43 -5.02 -14.55 10.60
N LEU A 44 -5.60 -13.40 10.23
CA LEU A 44 -5.19 -12.69 9.02
C LEU A 44 -3.80 -12.08 9.22
N GLU A 45 -2.87 -12.45 8.35
CA GLU A 45 -1.58 -11.78 8.20
C GLU A 45 -1.68 -10.78 7.05
N PHE A 46 -1.21 -9.55 7.29
CA PHE A 46 -1.27 -8.49 6.29
C PHE A 46 -0.18 -7.44 6.50
N GLY A 47 0.12 -6.74 5.41
CA GLY A 47 0.83 -5.47 5.40
C GLY A 47 0.09 -4.50 4.50
N ILE A 48 0.14 -3.21 4.84
CA ILE A 48 -0.42 -2.13 4.04
C ILE A 48 0.59 -1.00 3.89
N ALA A 49 0.65 -0.41 2.70
CA ALA A 49 1.36 0.82 2.41
C ALA A 49 0.47 1.83 1.67
N PHE A 50 0.55 3.10 2.04
CA PHE A 50 -0.19 4.21 1.44
C PHE A 50 0.76 5.35 1.04
N CYS A 51 0.64 5.80 -0.19
CA CYS A 51 1.42 6.91 -0.74
C CYS A 51 0.81 8.25 -0.34
N GLU A 52 1.35 8.90 0.70
CA GLU A 52 0.99 10.28 1.05
C GLU A 52 1.32 11.19 -0.15
N SER A 53 0.34 11.93 -0.66
CA SER A 53 0.51 12.71 -1.91
C SER A 53 0.86 14.19 -1.69
N SER A 54 1.02 14.61 -0.43
CA SER A 54 1.32 15.99 -0.06
C SER A 54 2.18 16.04 1.20
N GLY A 55 2.65 17.24 1.57
CA GLY A 55 3.48 17.42 2.75
C GLY A 55 4.81 16.65 2.63
N PRO A 56 5.17 15.79 3.60
CA PRO A 56 6.39 14.97 3.56
C PRO A 56 6.44 13.94 2.42
N CYS A 57 5.29 13.60 1.82
CA CYS A 57 5.16 12.61 0.74
C CYS A 57 5.80 11.25 1.08
N LEU A 58 5.56 10.75 2.30
CA LEU A 58 6.10 9.48 2.77
C LEU A 58 5.18 8.31 2.40
N VAL A 59 5.78 7.13 2.20
CA VAL A 59 5.03 5.87 2.24
C VAL A 59 4.69 5.60 3.71
N ARG A 60 3.41 5.72 4.05
CA ARG A 60 2.86 5.37 5.36
C ARG A 60 2.51 3.90 5.34
N TYR A 61 2.75 3.16 6.41
CA TYR A 61 2.54 1.72 6.42
C TYR A 61 2.20 1.22 7.81
N ASP A 62 1.53 0.07 7.86
CA ASP A 62 1.23 -0.67 9.08
C ASP A 62 0.96 -2.15 8.72
N GLY A 63 0.82 -3.03 9.70
CA GLY A 63 0.54 -4.43 9.50
C GLY A 63 1.07 -5.31 10.63
N ASN A 64 0.71 -6.59 10.59
CA ASN A 64 1.11 -7.56 11.62
C ASN A 64 2.11 -8.61 11.12
N ALA A 65 2.43 -8.64 9.82
CA ALA A 65 3.41 -9.54 9.23
C ALA A 65 4.49 -8.73 8.50
N LYS A 66 5.72 -8.76 9.03
CA LYS A 66 6.81 -7.86 8.58
C LYS A 66 7.16 -8.05 7.10
N ASP A 67 7.23 -9.28 6.64
CA ASP A 67 7.47 -9.64 5.25
C ASP A 67 6.41 -9.07 4.31
N LEU A 68 5.12 -9.11 4.71
CA LEU A 68 4.03 -8.52 3.93
C LEU A 68 4.08 -6.99 3.93
N VAL A 69 4.43 -6.37 5.07
CA VAL A 69 4.63 -4.91 5.17
C VAL A 69 5.77 -4.44 4.27
N ASP A 70 6.91 -5.15 4.30
CA ASP A 70 8.06 -4.83 3.45
C ASP A 70 7.67 -4.90 1.96
N VAL A 71 6.90 -5.93 1.54
CA VAL A 71 6.40 -6.08 0.17
C VAL A 71 5.44 -4.95 -0.20
N ALA A 72 4.51 -4.57 0.68
CA ALA A 72 3.58 -3.46 0.43
C ALA A 72 4.34 -2.14 0.22
N ILE A 73 5.35 -1.86 1.06
CA ILE A 73 6.20 -0.67 0.94
C ILE A 73 6.94 -0.65 -0.39
N GLU A 74 7.56 -1.78 -0.78
CA GLU A 74 8.30 -1.85 -2.05
C GLU A 74 7.38 -1.75 -3.26
N ASN A 75 6.18 -2.33 -3.22
CA ASN A 75 5.17 -2.16 -4.25
C ASN A 75 4.68 -0.70 -4.36
N ALA A 76 4.42 -0.03 -3.24
CA ALA A 76 4.04 1.38 -3.21
C ALA A 76 5.15 2.29 -3.81
N LYS A 77 6.42 2.02 -3.46
CA LYS A 77 7.58 2.72 -4.06
C LYS A 77 7.69 2.47 -5.56
N LYS A 78 7.56 1.22 -6.02
CA LYS A 78 7.59 0.86 -7.45
C LYS A 78 6.46 1.57 -8.22
N LEU A 79 5.27 1.65 -7.64
CA LEU A 79 4.10 2.29 -8.23
C LEU A 79 4.27 3.82 -8.31
N SER A 80 4.84 4.45 -7.28
CA SER A 80 5.13 5.89 -7.24
C SER A 80 3.94 6.80 -7.61
N ALA A 81 2.71 6.36 -7.28
CA ALA A 81 1.48 7.09 -7.52
C ALA A 81 0.92 7.63 -6.21
N GLY A 82 0.77 8.96 -6.12
CA GLY A 82 0.19 9.61 -4.94
C GLY A 82 -1.23 9.09 -4.65
N HIS A 83 -1.57 8.94 -3.38
CA HIS A 83 -2.85 8.44 -2.89
C HIS A 83 -3.20 6.98 -3.21
N ALA A 84 -2.31 6.23 -3.86
CA ALA A 84 -2.45 4.79 -3.97
C ALA A 84 -2.21 4.09 -2.63
N PHE A 85 -2.90 3.00 -2.37
CA PHE A 85 -2.57 2.06 -1.31
C PHE A 85 -2.43 0.65 -1.89
N VAL A 86 -1.57 -0.14 -1.25
CA VAL A 86 -1.26 -1.53 -1.58
C VAL A 86 -1.18 -2.35 -0.30
#